data_AF-A0A4P7CHC6-F1
#
_entry.id   AF-A0A4P7CHC6-F1
#
_cell.length_a   1.000
_cell.length_b   1.000
_cell.length_c   1.000
_cell.angle_alpha   90.00
_cell.angle_beta   90.00
_cell.angle_gamma   90.00
#
_symmetry.space_group_name_H-M   'P 1'
#
loop_
_entity.id
_entity.type
_entity.pdbx_description
1 polymer ?
#
loop_
_entity_poly.entity_id
_entity_poly.type
_entity_poly.pdbx_seq_one_letter_code
_entity_poly.pdbx_strand_id
1 'polypeptide(L)'
;MQISKNKINATGLILVVKIKNALELSKNDSLNFTLQNFDDTNLKSRTLGNWILAKEKADKIQYIIGVNTGGENLVVSAYKVTHYERFQIKNGRWRYRFHSISNSDSLLKELGIYQKKIYDLNFGHGAEKTYIEN
;
A
#
# COMPACT_ATOMS: atom_id res chain seq x y z
N MET A 1 2.40 -19.49 -0.17
CA MET A 1 1.26 -19.85 -1.05
C MET A 1 1.01 -18.71 -2.04
N GLN A 2 0.69 -18.98 -3.31
CA GLN A 2 0.41 -17.95 -4.32
C GLN A 2 -1.10 -17.67 -4.44
N ILE A 3 -1.48 -16.47 -4.88
CA ILE A 3 -2.86 -16.05 -5.15
C ILE A 3 -2.93 -15.11 -6.35
N SER A 4 -4.00 -15.18 -7.14
CA SER A 4 -4.29 -14.20 -8.20
C SER A 4 -4.87 -12.92 -7.59
N LYS A 5 -4.53 -11.76 -8.15
CA LYS A 5 -5.11 -10.46 -7.76
C LYS A 5 -6.64 -10.44 -7.83
N ASN A 6 -7.24 -11.20 -8.76
CA ASN A 6 -8.70 -11.30 -8.93
C ASN A 6 -9.37 -12.17 -7.85
N LYS A 7 -8.59 -12.79 -6.95
CA LYS A 7 -9.09 -13.59 -5.82
C LYS A 7 -8.95 -12.87 -4.47
N ILE A 8 -8.49 -11.61 -4.48
CA ILE A 8 -8.42 -10.78 -3.28
C ILE A 8 -9.85 -10.39 -2.89
N ASN A 9 -10.23 -10.65 -1.64
CA ASN A 9 -11.55 -10.36 -1.11
C ASN A 9 -11.70 -8.87 -0.73
N ALA A 10 -11.58 -8.00 -1.73
CA ALA A 10 -11.77 -6.56 -1.62
C ALA A 10 -12.67 -6.10 -2.76
N THR A 11 -13.47 -5.08 -2.48
CA THR A 11 -14.19 -4.32 -3.51
C THR A 11 -13.47 -2.99 -3.72
N GLY A 12 -13.53 -2.46 -4.95
CA GLY A 12 -13.01 -1.13 -5.25
C GLY A 12 -11.52 -1.08 -5.60
N LEU A 13 -10.99 0.14 -5.70
CA LEU A 13 -9.62 0.36 -6.19
C LEU A 13 -8.60 0.07 -5.10
N ILE A 14 -7.66 -0.83 -5.41
CA ILE A 14 -6.54 -1.17 -4.55
C ILE A 14 -5.27 -0.56 -5.13
N LEU A 15 -4.56 0.23 -4.33
CA LEU A 15 -3.20 0.65 -4.64
C LEU A 15 -2.21 -0.41 -4.14
N VAL A 16 -1.39 -0.95 -5.02
CA VAL A 16 -0.34 -1.90 -4.64
C VAL A 16 1.01 -1.23 -4.76
N VAL A 17 1.83 -1.28 -3.71
CA VAL A 17 3.09 -0.54 -3.61
C VAL A 17 4.26 -1.46 -3.29
N LYS A 18 5.41 -1.18 -3.91
CA LYS A 18 6.66 -1.91 -3.66
C LYS A 18 7.32 -1.40 -2.38
N ILE A 19 7.55 -2.28 -1.42
CA ILE A 19 8.29 -1.98 -0.20
C ILE A 19 9.61 -2.76 -0.21
N LYS A 20 10.71 -2.04 -0.44
CA LYS A 20 12.07 -2.59 -0.31
C LYS A 20 12.38 -2.84 1.16
N ASN A 21 13.12 -3.92 1.45
CA ASN A 21 13.54 -4.33 2.79
C ASN A 21 12.37 -4.48 3.80
N ALA A 22 11.17 -4.78 3.29
CA ALA A 22 9.95 -4.80 4.11
C ALA A 22 10.01 -5.72 5.33
N LEU A 23 10.83 -6.77 5.28
CA LEU A 23 10.97 -7.76 6.35
C LEU A 23 11.78 -7.23 7.55
N GLU A 24 12.56 -6.18 7.35
CA GLU A 24 13.40 -5.53 8.38
C GLU A 24 12.67 -4.36 9.07
N LEU A 25 11.52 -3.93 8.52
CA LEU A 25 10.79 -2.78 9.02
C LEU A 25 9.96 -3.11 10.27
N SER A 26 9.80 -2.10 11.13
CA SER A 26 8.88 -2.16 12.27
C SER A 26 7.44 -2.40 11.80
N LYS A 27 6.76 -3.35 12.44
CA LYS A 27 5.35 -3.70 12.20
C LYS A 27 4.41 -3.02 13.20
N ASN A 28 4.87 -1.97 13.88
CA ASN A 28 4.04 -1.24 14.83
C ASN A 28 2.95 -0.45 14.09
N ASP A 29 1.75 -1.02 14.06
CA ASP A 29 0.55 -0.44 13.44
C ASP A 29 -0.18 0.57 14.32
N SER A 30 0.17 0.66 15.60
CA SER A 30 -0.47 1.57 16.57
C SER A 30 -0.11 3.03 16.34
N LEU A 31 0.94 3.30 15.55
CA LEU A 31 1.38 4.64 15.21
C LEU A 31 0.55 5.21 14.04
N ASN A 32 0.33 6.52 14.10
CA ASN A 32 -0.26 7.29 13.02
C ASN A 32 0.79 8.23 12.44
N PHE A 33 0.88 8.23 11.11
CA PHE A 33 1.91 8.94 10.39
C PHE A 33 1.25 9.96 9.44
N THR A 34 1.67 11.20 9.56
CA THR A 34 1.22 12.42 8.87
C THR A 34 2.32 12.95 7.95
N LEU A 35 2.05 13.93 7.11
CA LEU A 35 3.11 14.54 6.27
C LEU A 35 4.34 15.04 7.05
N GLN A 36 4.24 15.30 8.36
CA GLN A 36 5.30 15.89 9.18
C GLN A 36 6.15 14.86 9.95
N ASN A 37 5.62 13.67 10.23
CA ASN A 37 6.30 12.63 11.02
C ASN A 37 6.42 11.33 10.21
N PHE A 38 6.84 11.43 8.95
CA PHE A 38 7.15 10.26 8.14
C PHE A 38 8.32 9.46 8.73
N ASP A 39 8.13 8.14 8.82
CA ASP A 39 9.12 7.19 9.32
C ASP A 39 9.40 6.15 8.23
N ASP A 40 10.64 6.08 7.73
CA ASP A 40 11.04 5.13 6.70
C ASP A 40 11.38 3.74 7.24
N THR A 41 11.49 3.60 8.56
CA THR A 41 11.77 2.34 9.28
C THR A 41 10.50 1.58 9.67
N ASN A 42 9.32 2.16 9.45
CA ASN A 42 8.02 1.55 9.77
C ASN A 42 7.23 1.12 8.53
N LEU A 43 6.71 -0.11 8.54
CA LEU A 43 5.99 -0.71 7.41
C LEU A 43 4.67 0.01 7.10
N LYS A 44 3.90 0.41 8.11
CA LYS A 44 2.66 1.18 7.93
C LYS A 44 2.95 2.53 7.29
N SER A 45 3.92 3.25 7.83
CA SER A 45 4.36 4.55 7.31
C SER A 45 4.78 4.46 5.84
N ARG A 46 5.55 3.43 5.48
CA ARG A 46 6.02 3.16 4.11
C ARG A 46 4.89 2.75 3.16
N THR A 47 3.91 1.98 3.64
CA THR A 47 2.79 1.48 2.82
C THR A 47 1.78 2.58 2.53
N LEU A 48 1.33 3.30 3.57
CA LEU A 48 0.41 4.44 3.44
C LEU A 48 1.08 5.64 2.77
N GLY A 49 2.40 5.70 2.91
CA GLY A 49 3.34 6.30 1.98
C GLY A 49 3.31 7.81 1.86
N ASN A 50 3.84 8.21 0.70
CA ASN A 50 4.10 9.57 0.21
C ASN A 50 4.07 9.52 -1.34
N TRP A 51 2.93 9.09 -1.88
CA TRP A 51 2.76 8.59 -3.25
C TRP A 51 2.39 9.69 -4.24
N ILE A 52 3.07 9.74 -5.40
CA ILE A 52 2.66 10.61 -6.51
C ILE A 52 1.51 9.94 -7.28
N LEU A 53 0.34 10.56 -7.26
CA LEU A 53 -0.90 10.03 -7.84
C LEU A 53 -1.69 11.12 -8.59
N ALA A 54 -2.51 10.71 -9.54
CA ALA A 54 -3.58 11.57 -10.06
C ALA A 54 -4.68 11.69 -9.00
N LYS A 55 -5.32 12.86 -8.90
CA LYS A 55 -6.34 13.11 -7.86
C LYS A 55 -7.50 12.11 -7.98
N GLU A 56 -7.93 11.83 -9.21
CA GLU A 56 -9.06 10.95 -9.53
C GLU A 56 -8.81 9.50 -9.11
N LYS A 57 -7.54 9.07 -9.08
CA LYS A 57 -7.16 7.75 -8.55
C LYS A 57 -7.08 7.81 -7.02
N ALA A 58 -6.47 8.85 -6.44
CA ALA A 58 -6.38 9.01 -4.99
C ALA A 58 -7.76 8.97 -4.32
N ASP A 59 -8.75 9.65 -4.91
CA ASP A 59 -10.13 9.73 -4.41
C ASP A 59 -10.86 8.37 -4.42
N LYS A 60 -10.39 7.40 -5.22
CA LYS A 60 -11.03 6.09 -5.39
C LYS A 60 -10.35 4.96 -4.60
N ILE A 61 -9.14 5.17 -4.10
CA ILE A 61 -8.39 4.12 -3.39
C ILE A 61 -9.10 3.78 -2.09
N GLN A 62 -9.53 2.52 -1.98
CA GLN A 62 -10.15 1.99 -0.75
C GLN A 62 -9.15 1.18 0.07
N TYR A 63 -8.17 0.56 -0.58
CA TYR A 63 -7.18 -0.30 0.06
C TYR A 63 -5.78 -0.01 -0.47
N ILE A 64 -4.78 -0.15 0.39
CA ILE A 64 -3.37 -0.10 0.02
C ILE A 64 -2.70 -1.39 0.47
N ILE A 65 -2.03 -2.08 -0.45
CA ILE A 65 -1.29 -3.31 -0.18
C ILE A 65 0.20 -3.07 -0.41
N GLY A 66 1.01 -3.33 0.60
CA GLY A 66 2.46 -3.38 0.47
C GLY A 66 2.92 -4.77 0.03
N VAL A 67 3.77 -4.82 -0.99
CA VAL A 67 4.42 -6.06 -1.46
C VAL A 67 5.93 -5.93 -1.45
N ASN A 68 6.61 -6.99 -1.07
CA ASN A 68 8.05 -7.15 -1.24
C ASN A 68 8.32 -7.82 -2.59
N THR A 69 8.81 -7.06 -3.56
CA THR A 69 9.13 -7.58 -4.90
C THR A 69 10.38 -8.44 -4.93
N GLY A 70 11.31 -8.28 -3.97
CA GLY A 70 12.45 -9.19 -3.81
C GLY A 70 12.02 -10.59 -3.33
N GLY A 71 10.82 -10.72 -2.75
CA GLY A 71 10.19 -11.97 -2.37
C GLY A 71 9.09 -12.42 -3.33
N GLU A 72 9.20 -12.15 -4.64
CA GLU A 72 8.18 -12.50 -5.65
C GLU A 72 6.78 -11.95 -5.31
N ASN A 73 6.69 -10.65 -5.03
CA ASN A 73 5.43 -9.98 -4.66
C ASN A 73 4.78 -10.59 -3.41
N LEU A 74 5.59 -10.97 -2.42
CA LEU A 74 5.12 -11.35 -1.09
C LEU A 74 4.34 -10.18 -0.49
N VAL A 75 3.10 -10.43 -0.08
CA VAL A 75 2.29 -9.44 0.63
C VAL A 75 2.84 -9.28 2.04
N VAL A 76 3.14 -8.03 2.40
CA VAL A 76 3.76 -7.69 3.70
C VAL A 76 2.85 -6.83 4.57
N SER A 77 1.94 -6.07 3.97
CA SER A 77 1.01 -5.19 4.69
C SER A 77 -0.25 -4.91 3.87
N ALA A 78 -1.34 -4.58 4.55
CA ALA A 78 -2.55 -4.05 3.93
C ALA A 78 -3.23 -3.05 4.86
N TYR A 79 -3.80 -1.99 4.29
CA TYR A 79 -4.57 -0.99 5.04
C TYR A 79 -5.82 -0.56 4.28
N LYS A 80 -6.93 -0.38 5.01
CA LYS A 80 -8.13 0.25 4.49
C LYS A 80 -8.01 1.76 4.66
N VAL A 81 -8.21 2.50 3.58
CA VAL A 81 -8.06 3.96 3.57
C VAL A 81 -9.26 4.60 4.26
N THR A 82 -9.00 5.56 5.16
CA THR A 82 -10.03 6.43 5.75
C THR A 82 -10.06 7.80 5.09
N HIS A 83 -8.90 8.42 4.91
CA HIS A 83 -8.72 9.69 4.22
C HIS A 83 -7.26 9.82 3.77
N TYR A 84 -6.90 10.95 3.16
CA TYR A 84 -5.52 11.26 2.82
C TYR A 84 -5.18 12.73 3.09
N GLU A 85 -3.90 13.00 3.31
CA GLU A 85 -3.30 14.33 3.21
C GLU A 85 -2.54 14.43 1.89
N ARG A 86 -2.36 15.65 1.38
CA ARG A 86 -1.56 15.88 0.18
C ARG A 86 -0.78 17.18 0.25
N PHE A 87 0.35 17.22 -0.44
CA PHE A 87 1.12 18.44 -0.66
C PHE A 87 1.67 18.46 -2.09
N GLN A 88 1.88 19.67 -2.59
CA GLN A 88 2.45 19.87 -3.92
C GLN A 88 3.96 19.95 -3.82
N ILE A 89 4.67 19.20 -4.66
CA ILE A 89 6.12 19.30 -4.81
C ILE A 89 6.48 20.34 -5.89
N LYS A 90 7.74 20.80 -5.91
CA LYS A 90 8.23 21.91 -6.76
C LYS A 90 7.92 21.79 -8.26
N ASN A 91 7.67 20.59 -8.76
CA ASN A 91 7.32 20.32 -10.16
C ASN A 91 5.80 20.29 -10.42
N GLY A 92 4.99 20.80 -9.50
CA GLY A 92 3.53 20.88 -9.62
C GLY A 92 2.79 19.57 -9.33
N ARG A 93 3.49 18.45 -9.13
CA ARG A 93 2.88 17.16 -8.82
C ARG A 93 2.44 17.10 -7.38
N TRP A 94 1.38 16.33 -7.12
CA TRP A 94 0.86 16.09 -5.78
C TRP A 94 1.38 14.76 -5.22
N ARG A 95 1.84 14.80 -3.97
CA ARG A 95 2.10 13.60 -3.18
C ARG A 95 0.99 13.40 -2.17
N TYR A 96 0.58 12.15 -2.00
CA TYR A 96 -0.52 11.72 -1.16
C TYR A 96 -0.01 10.80 -0.07
N ARG A 97 -0.39 11.09 1.17
CA ARG A 97 -0.20 10.21 2.31
C ARG A 97 -1.57 9.78 2.81
N PHE A 98 -1.79 8.48 2.83
CA PHE A 98 -3.07 7.93 3.26
C PHE A 98 -3.09 7.68 4.75
N HIS A 99 -4.29 7.68 5.31
CA HIS A 99 -4.54 7.39 6.71
C HIS A 99 -5.39 6.14 6.84
N SER A 100 -5.14 5.40 7.92
CA SER A 100 -5.85 4.16 8.21
C SER A 100 -5.89 3.88 9.70
N ILE A 101 -7.06 3.43 10.15
CA ILE A 101 -7.29 2.89 11.49
C ILE A 101 -7.23 1.36 11.51
N SER A 102 -7.05 0.70 10.36
CA SER A 102 -7.03 -0.76 10.30
C SER A 102 -5.71 -1.32 10.82
N ASN A 103 -5.78 -2.48 11.47
CA ASN A 103 -4.62 -3.31 11.75
C ASN A 103 -4.29 -4.19 10.52
N SER A 104 -3.03 -4.23 10.13
CA SER A 104 -2.60 -4.90 8.91
C SER A 104 -2.80 -6.41 8.97
N ASP A 105 -2.43 -7.07 10.06
CA ASP A 105 -2.55 -8.53 10.18
C ASP A 105 -4.01 -8.99 10.04
N SER A 106 -4.91 -8.27 10.73
CA SER A 106 -6.35 -8.53 10.68
C SER A 106 -6.90 -8.32 9.27
N LEU A 107 -6.53 -7.22 8.62
CA LEU A 107 -7.02 -6.92 7.27
C LEU A 107 -6.45 -7.88 6.22
N LEU A 108 -5.19 -8.30 6.34
CA LEU A 108 -4.61 -9.31 5.44
C LEU A 108 -5.41 -10.63 5.46
N LYS A 109 -5.91 -11.02 6.63
CA LYS A 109 -6.76 -12.20 6.80
C LYS A 109 -8.14 -11.99 6.18
N GLU A 110 -8.78 -10.85 6.46
CA GLU A 110 -10.08 -10.45 5.87
C GLU A 110 -10.05 -10.48 4.33
N LEU A 111 -8.96 -9.95 3.75
CA LEU A 111 -8.74 -9.90 2.30
C LEU A 111 -8.29 -11.24 1.69
N GLY A 112 -8.00 -12.27 2.50
CA GLY A 112 -7.57 -13.60 2.03
C GLY A 112 -6.13 -13.66 1.48
N ILE A 113 -5.29 -12.68 1.83
CA ILE A 113 -3.92 -12.49 1.30
C ILE A 113 -2.82 -12.62 2.37
N TYR A 114 -3.18 -12.98 3.60
CA TYR A 114 -2.22 -13.26 4.66
C TYR A 114 -1.22 -14.37 4.27
N GLN A 115 0.08 -14.10 4.42
CA GLN A 115 1.18 -15.00 4.03
C GLN A 115 1.12 -15.49 2.56
N LYS A 116 0.59 -14.65 1.66
CA LYS A 116 0.50 -14.96 0.23
C LYS A 116 1.42 -14.10 -0.63
N LYS A 117 1.72 -14.63 -1.83
CA LYS A 117 2.38 -13.91 -2.93
C LYS A 117 1.36 -13.66 -4.03
N ILE A 118 1.27 -12.43 -4.55
CA ILE A 118 0.36 -12.11 -5.66
C ILE A 118 1.13 -12.30 -6.98
N TYR A 119 0.86 -13.39 -7.71
CA TYR A 119 1.72 -13.83 -8.82
C TYR A 119 1.49 -13.07 -10.13
N ASP A 120 0.31 -12.48 -10.32
CA ASP A 120 -0.14 -11.81 -11.55
C ASP A 120 -0.19 -10.26 -11.42
N LEU A 121 0.62 -9.71 -10.51
CA LEU A 121 0.91 -8.28 -10.47
C LEU A 121 1.80 -7.86 -11.62
N ASN A 122 1.35 -6.86 -12.37
CA ASN A 122 2.15 -6.21 -13.39
C ASN A 122 2.47 -4.78 -12.94
N PHE A 123 3.74 -4.50 -12.71
CA PHE A 123 4.24 -3.15 -12.49
C PHE A 123 4.85 -2.67 -13.81
N GLY A 124 4.50 -1.46 -14.23
CA GLY A 124 5.19 -0.81 -15.35
C GLY A 124 6.71 -0.74 -15.10
N HIS A 125 7.49 -0.61 -16.17
CA HIS A 125 8.95 -0.55 -16.08
C HIS A 125 9.39 0.58 -15.13
N GLY A 126 10.16 0.23 -14.09
CA GLY A 126 10.59 1.18 -13.04
C GLY A 126 9.49 1.69 -12.10
N ALA A 127 8.24 1.24 -12.25
CA ALA A 127 7.13 1.72 -11.42
C ALA A 127 7.23 1.18 -9.98
N GLU A 128 7.01 2.07 -9.01
CA GLU A 128 6.97 1.76 -7.58
C GLU A 128 5.60 1.24 -7.11
N LYS A 129 4.58 1.38 -7.96
CA LYS A 129 3.19 1.06 -7.64
C LYS A 129 2.40 0.62 -8.86
N THR A 130 1.33 -0.12 -8.63
CA THR A 130 0.33 -0.53 -9.62
C THR A 130 -1.05 -0.52 -8.98
N TYR A 131 -2.08 -0.84 -9.74
CA TYR A 131 -3.46 -0.86 -9.26
C TYR A 131 -4.12 -2.22 -9.54
N ILE A 132 -5.02 -2.61 -8.65
CA ILE A 132 -5.97 -3.70 -8.88
C ILE A 132 -7.37 -3.08 -8.80
N GLU A 133 -8.20 -3.42 -9.78
CA GLU A 133 -9.62 -3.07 -9.80
C GLU A 133 -10.39 -4.40 -9.70
N ASN A 134 -11.07 -4.60 -8.57
CA ASN A 134 -11.95 -5.73 -8.29
C ASN A 134 -13.39 -5.26 -8.09
#